data_AF-A0A8B6CXZ4-F1
#
_entry.id   AF-A0A8B6CXZ4-F1
#
_cell.length_a   1.000
_cell.length_b   1.000
_cell.length_c   1.000
_cell.angle_alpha   90.00
_cell.angle_beta   90.00
_cell.angle_gamma   90.00
#
_symmetry.space_group_name_H-M   'P 1'
#
loop_
_entity.id
_entity.type
_entity.pdbx_description
1 polymer ?
#
loop_
_entity_poly.entity_id
_entity_poly.type
_entity_poly.pdbx_seq_one_letter_code
_entity_poly.pdbx_strand_id
1 'polypeptide(L)'
;MQRSLGLYWNLQNDSFTYRVSLEEKPFSKRGILSVVNSLYDPLGFIAPVVILGKLLLRELMTSTKNWDEPLPELMRDKWERWKDSLQGLHQLSIPRSYATFSWRDMSQR
;
A
#
# COMPACT_ATOMS: atom_id res chain seq x y z
N MET A 1 13.46 13.81 -5.84
CA MET A 1 12.54 13.01 -5.00
C MET A 1 13.35 12.15 -4.07
N GLN A 2 12.95 12.05 -2.80
CA GLN A 2 13.62 11.18 -1.82
C GLN A 2 12.69 10.00 -1.48
N ARG A 3 13.22 8.78 -1.52
CA ARG A 3 12.49 7.59 -1.08
C ARG A 3 12.90 7.24 0.34
N SER A 4 11.94 7.17 1.25
CA SER A 4 12.14 6.74 2.63
C SER A 4 11.07 5.74 2.98
N LEU A 5 11.46 4.50 3.29
CA LEU A 5 10.53 3.48 3.82
C LEU A 5 9.27 3.28 2.95
N GLY A 6 9.41 3.27 1.62
CA GLY A 6 8.27 3.06 0.70
C GLY A 6 7.49 4.32 0.32
N LEU A 7 7.65 5.42 1.05
CA LEU A 7 7.11 6.74 0.73
C LEU A 7 8.07 7.50 -0.19
N TYR A 8 7.49 8.26 -1.13
CA TYR A 8 8.24 9.21 -1.95
C TYR A 8 7.91 10.63 -1.52
N TRP A 9 8.94 11.37 -1.13
CA TRP A 9 8.80 12.78 -0.82
C TRP A 9 9.17 13.62 -2.05
N ASN A 10 8.18 14.39 -2.51
CA ASN A 10 8.38 15.47 -3.46
C ASN A 10 8.77 16.74 -2.71
N LEU A 11 10.06 17.07 -2.73
CA LEU A 11 10.64 18.23 -2.05
C LEU A 11 10.17 19.58 -2.64
N GLN A 12 9.81 19.62 -3.93
CA GLN A 12 9.40 20.87 -4.58
C GLN A 12 8.01 21.32 -4.10
N ASN A 13 7.10 20.37 -3.99
CA ASN A 13 5.70 20.62 -3.60
C ASN A 13 5.43 20.28 -2.13
N ASP A 14 6.47 19.94 -1.37
CA ASP A 14 6.42 19.40 -0.02
C ASP A 14 5.28 18.40 0.21
N SER A 15 5.26 17.33 -0.57
CA SER A 15 4.18 16.33 -0.52
C SER A 15 4.70 14.89 -0.54
N PHE A 16 3.98 14.01 0.16
CA PHE A 16 4.16 12.58 0.08
C PHE A 16 3.40 12.01 -1.11
N THR A 17 4.02 11.07 -1.80
CA THR A 17 3.51 10.38 -2.98
C THR A 17 3.87 8.91 -2.90
N TYR A 18 3.15 8.08 -3.66
CA TYR A 18 3.40 6.64 -3.73
C TYR A 18 3.77 6.27 -5.16
N ARG A 19 4.76 5.39 -5.31
CA ARG A 19 5.05 4.73 -6.59
C ARG A 19 4.97 3.24 -6.37
N VAL A 20 3.94 2.63 -6.95
CA VAL A 20 3.78 1.18 -6.93
C VAL A 20 4.40 0.63 -8.20
N SER A 21 5.34 -0.30 -8.06
CA SER A 21 5.81 -1.08 -9.20
C SER A 21 4.95 -2.34 -9.26
N LEU A 22 4.03 -2.40 -10.21
CA LEU A 22 3.24 -3.61 -10.49
C LEU A 22 4.05 -4.57 -11.34
N GLU A 23 5.20 -5.02 -10.82
CA GLU A 23 5.93 -6.11 -11.47
C GLU A 23 5.00 -7.31 -11.59
N GLU A 24 4.96 -7.93 -12.78
CA GLU A 24 4.21 -9.16 -12.99
C GLU A 24 4.82 -10.25 -12.11
N LYS A 25 4.18 -10.50 -10.97
CA LYS A 25 4.48 -11.63 -10.09
C LYS A 25 3.58 -12.81 -10.46
N PRO A 26 4.09 -14.05 -10.33
CA PRO A 26 3.26 -15.23 -10.50
C PRO A 26 2.00 -15.16 -9.64
N PHE A 27 0.87 -15.65 -10.15
CA PHE A 27 -0.37 -15.75 -9.40
C PHE A 27 -0.33 -16.92 -8.40
N SER A 28 0.60 -16.81 -7.45
CA SER A 28 0.85 -17.73 -6.35
C SER A 28 0.80 -17.00 -5.01
N LYS A 29 0.72 -17.74 -3.91
CA LYS A 29 0.78 -17.14 -2.56
C LYS A 29 2.03 -16.28 -2.37
N ARG A 30 3.18 -16.77 -2.84
CA ARG A 30 4.45 -16.05 -2.74
C ARG A 30 4.40 -14.75 -3.55
N GLY A 31 3.85 -14.79 -4.76
CA GLY A 31 3.70 -13.62 -5.61
C GLY A 31 2.82 -12.55 -4.97
N ILE A 32 1.63 -12.93 -4.51
CA ILE A 32 0.69 -12.00 -3.86
C ILE A 32 1.28 -11.43 -2.56
N LEU A 33 1.86 -12.28 -1.71
CA LEU A 33 2.54 -11.84 -0.49
C LEU A 33 3.63 -10.81 -0.80
N SER A 34 4.45 -11.06 -1.83
CA SER A 34 5.52 -10.16 -2.25
C SER A 34 4.98 -8.79 -2.65
N VAL A 35 3.87 -8.73 -3.39
CA VAL A 35 3.26 -7.45 -3.80
C VAL A 35 2.63 -6.75 -2.59
N VAL A 36 1.85 -7.45 -1.76
CA VAL A 36 1.22 -6.85 -0.56
C VAL A 36 2.27 -6.26 0.38
N ASN A 37 3.37 -6.99 0.63
CA ASN A 37 4.43 -6.52 1.53
C ASN A 37 5.32 -5.43 0.91
N SER A 38 5.27 -5.21 -0.41
CA SER A 38 5.97 -4.10 -1.05
C SER A 38 5.36 -2.74 -0.69
N LEU A 39 4.09 -2.72 -0.28
CA LEU A 39 3.35 -1.53 0.13
C LEU A 39 3.61 -1.25 1.61
N TYR A 40 4.72 -0.56 1.87
CA TYR A 40 5.05 -0.08 3.22
C TYR A 40 4.51 1.33 3.43
N ASP A 41 3.68 1.48 4.47
CA ASP A 41 2.97 2.73 4.78
C ASP A 41 3.03 3.02 6.30
N PRO A 42 4.13 3.63 6.78
CA PRO A 42 4.30 3.91 8.20
C PRO A 42 3.32 4.97 8.73
N LEU A 43 2.76 5.82 7.86
CA LEU A 43 1.87 6.93 8.24
C LEU A 43 0.38 6.60 8.08
N GLY A 44 0.06 5.47 7.42
CA GLY A 44 -1.31 4.98 7.29
C GLY A 44 -2.14 5.68 6.21
N PHE A 45 -1.54 6.48 5.32
CA PHE A 45 -2.32 7.18 4.29
C PHE A 45 -2.98 6.25 3.26
N ILE A 46 -2.40 5.08 3.03
CA ILE A 46 -2.93 4.04 2.13
C ILE A 46 -3.44 2.83 2.90
N ALA A 47 -3.75 3.00 4.19
CA ALA A 47 -4.24 1.93 5.05
C ALA A 47 -5.44 1.15 4.46
N PRO A 48 -6.46 1.77 3.82
CA PRO A 48 -7.55 1.00 3.20
C PRO A 48 -7.06 -0.01 2.17
N VAL A 49 -6.10 0.38 1.33
CA VAL A 49 -5.56 -0.47 0.26
C VAL A 49 -4.67 -1.57 0.84
N VAL A 50 -3.83 -1.23 1.82
CA VAL A 50 -2.95 -2.18 2.52
C VAL A 50 -3.76 -3.23 3.28
N ILE A 51 -4.83 -2.81 3.97
CA ILE A 51 -5.71 -3.71 4.73
C ILE A 51 -6.42 -4.68 3.78
N LEU A 52 -6.97 -4.20 2.66
CA LEU A 52 -7.60 -5.07 1.66
C LEU A 52 -6.63 -6.12 1.12
N GLY A 53 -5.37 -5.74 0.85
CA GLY A 53 -4.34 -6.68 0.41
C GLY A 53 -4.02 -7.74 1.47
N LYS A 54 -3.95 -7.35 2.75
CA LYS A 54 -3.75 -8.29 3.87
C LYS A 54 -4.96 -9.21 4.08
N LEU A 55 -6.18 -8.73 3.84
CA LEU A 55 -7.39 -9.57 3.89
C LEU A 55 -7.38 -10.63 2.79
N LEU A 56 -7.01 -10.25 1.56
CA LEU A 56 -6.80 -11.22 0.47
C LEU A 56 -5.74 -12.25 0.82
N LEU A 57 -4.59 -11.80 1.34
CA LEU A 57 -3.54 -12.71 1.80
C LEU A 57 -4.07 -13.70 2.84
N ARG A 58 -4.85 -13.23 3.82
CA ARG A 58 -5.46 -14.09 4.85
C ARG A 58 -6.40 -15.14 4.25
N GLU A 59 -7.24 -14.76 3.29
CA GLU A 59 -8.13 -15.70 2.58
C GLU A 59 -7.33 -16.74 1.80
N LEU A 60 -6.21 -16.34 1.20
CA LEU A 60 -5.33 -17.26 0.49
C LEU A 60 -4.65 -18.25 1.44
N MET A 61 -4.26 -17.83 2.65
CA MET A 61 -3.59 -18.71 3.60
C MET A 61 -4.37 -20.00 3.88
N THR A 62 -5.71 -19.97 3.82
CA THR A 62 -6.56 -21.15 4.02
C THR A 62 -6.79 -22.00 2.77
N SER A 63 -6.43 -21.53 1.56
CA SER A 63 -6.83 -22.15 0.28
C SER A 63 -5.84 -23.19 -0.29
N THR A 64 -4.52 -22.98 -0.19
CA THR A 64 -3.49 -23.91 -0.74
C THR A 64 -2.46 -24.29 0.32
N LYS A 65 -1.71 -25.39 0.15
CA LYS A 65 -0.61 -25.74 1.06
C LYS A 65 0.75 -25.21 0.58
N ASN A 66 0.94 -25.12 -0.74
CA ASN A 66 2.22 -24.73 -1.31
C ASN A 66 2.25 -23.25 -1.69
N TRP A 67 3.43 -22.63 -1.56
CA TRP A 67 3.63 -21.19 -1.75
C TRP A 67 3.73 -20.77 -3.22
N ASP A 68 4.23 -21.67 -4.06
CA ASP A 68 4.53 -21.43 -5.47
C ASP A 68 3.49 -22.06 -6.41
N GLU A 69 2.46 -22.69 -5.85
CA GLU A 69 1.35 -23.28 -6.60
C GLU A 69 0.40 -22.18 -7.13
N PRO A 70 -0.11 -22.32 -8.38
CA PRO A 70 -1.14 -21.44 -8.90
C PRO A 70 -2.37 -21.40 -8.00
N LEU A 71 -2.91 -20.21 -7.78
CA LEU A 71 -4.10 -20.03 -6.95
C LEU A 71 -5.39 -20.36 -7.72
N PRO A 72 -6.48 -20.70 -7.01
CA PRO A 72 -7.77 -20.94 -7.66
C PRO A 72 -8.24 -19.73 -8.45
N GLU A 73 -8.82 -19.98 -9.62
CA GLU A 73 -9.29 -18.93 -10.54
C GLU A 73 -10.34 -18.01 -9.91
N LEU A 74 -11.15 -18.52 -8.98
CA LEU A 74 -12.11 -17.74 -8.18
C LEU A 74 -11.46 -16.54 -7.43
N MET A 75 -10.17 -16.65 -7.10
CA MET A 75 -9.42 -15.59 -6.42
C MET A 75 -8.83 -14.56 -7.39
N ARG A 76 -8.79 -14.85 -8.70
CA ARG A 76 -8.17 -13.99 -9.70
C ARG A 76 -8.88 -12.65 -9.79
N ASP A 77 -10.20 -12.64 -9.89
CA ASP A 77 -11.00 -11.41 -9.95
C ASP A 77 -10.75 -10.51 -8.74
N LYS A 78 -10.67 -11.10 -7.54
CA LYS A 78 -10.39 -10.36 -6.29
C LYS A 78 -8.99 -9.75 -6.32
N TRP A 79 -8.01 -10.52 -6.77
CA TRP A 79 -6.62 -10.10 -6.91
C TRP A 79 -6.46 -8.97 -7.94
N GLU A 80 -7.11 -9.09 -9.09
CA GLU A 80 -7.05 -8.09 -10.16
C GLU A 80 -7.71 -6.78 -9.74
N ARG A 81 -8.91 -6.83 -9.14
CA ARG A 81 -9.55 -5.63 -8.58
C ARG A 81 -8.69 -4.93 -7.54
N TRP A 82 -8.01 -5.68 -6.68
CA TRP A 82 -7.10 -5.08 -5.71
C TRP A 82 -5.85 -4.50 -6.38
N LYS A 83 -5.25 -5.18 -7.36
CA LYS A 83 -4.13 -4.63 -8.14
C LYS A 83 -4.51 -3.33 -8.84
N ASP A 84 -5.71 -3.25 -9.41
CA ASP A 84 -6.21 -2.05 -10.09
C ASP A 84 -6.35 -0.88 -9.11
N SER A 85 -6.74 -1.15 -7.85
CA SER A 85 -6.78 -0.12 -6.80
C SER A 85 -5.41 0.50 -6.51
N LEU A 86 -4.32 -0.23 -6.77
CA LEU A 86 -2.96 0.28 -6.61
C LEU A 86 -2.60 1.34 -7.65
N GLN A 87 -3.20 1.29 -8.84
CA GLN A 87 -2.95 2.30 -9.87
C GLN A 87 -3.39 3.70 -9.43
N GLY A 88 -4.46 3.78 -8.63
CA GLY A 88 -4.93 5.04 -8.04
C GLY A 88 -3.90 5.69 -7.11
N LEU A 89 -3.00 4.92 -6.49
CA LEU A 89 -1.97 5.44 -5.59
C LEU A 89 -0.95 6.34 -6.30
N HIS A 90 -0.77 6.19 -7.61
CA HIS A 90 0.12 7.07 -8.39
C HIS A 90 -0.40 8.52 -8.48
N GLN A 91 -1.71 8.71 -8.35
CA GLN A 91 -2.35 10.03 -8.41
C GLN A 91 -2.42 10.68 -7.01
N LEU A 92 -2.12 9.92 -5.95
CA LEU A 92 -2.18 10.39 -4.58
C LEU A 92 -0.99 11.30 -4.28
N SER A 93 -1.29 12.55 -3.94
CA SER A 93 -0.35 13.53 -3.41
C SER A 93 -0.90 14.09 -2.12
N ILE A 94 -0.15 13.90 -1.03
CA ILE A 94 -0.56 14.32 0.31
C ILE A 94 0.37 15.44 0.74
N PRO A 95 -0.13 16.69 0.89
CA PRO A 95 0.67 17.80 1.37
C PRO A 95 1.20 17.48 2.76
N ARG A 96 2.50 17.70 2.98
CA ARG A 96 3.08 17.63 4.31
C ARG A 96 2.74 18.93 5.03
N SER A 97 1.61 18.94 5.75
CA SER A 97 1.29 20.09 6.61
C SER A 97 2.12 20.01 7.88
N TYR A 98 3.03 20.96 8.08
CA TYR A 98 3.48 21.29 9.43
C TYR A 98 2.29 21.97 10.09
N ALA A 99 1.56 21.26 10.94
CA ALA A 99 0.62 21.94 11.82
C ALA A 99 1.45 23.01 12.55
N THR A 100 1.17 24.29 12.25
CA THR A 100 1.70 25.38 13.05
C THR A 100 0.98 25.30 14.37
N PHE A 101 1.44 24.41 15.25
CA PHE A 101 1.04 24.39 16.63
C PHE A 101 1.46 25.75 17.19
N SER A 102 0.51 26.67 17.32
CA SER A 102 0.73 27.89 18.07
C SER A 102 0.89 27.47 19.52
N TRP A 103 2.02 27.83 20.14
CA TRP A 103 2.25 27.61 21.57
C TRP A 103 1.12 28.16 22.46
N ARG A 104 0.31 29.11 21.94
CA ARG A 104 -0.85 29.68 22.63
C ARG A 104 -2.01 28.70 22.82
N ASP A 105 -2.09 27.64 22.02
CA ASP A 105 -3.18 26.64 22.10
C ASP A 105 -2.92 25.58 23.18
N MET A 106 -1.69 25.54 23.74
CA MET A 106 -1.32 24.61 24.82
C MET A 106 -1.46 25.23 26.21
N SER A 107 -1.49 26.55 26.35
CA SER A 107 -1.57 27.24 27.66
C SER A 107 -2.98 27.33 28.25
N GLN A 108 -3.95 26.58 27.71
CA GLN A 108 -5.35 26.56 28.14
C GLN A 108 -5.86 25.13 28.46
N ARG A 109 -4.95 24.19 28.76
CA ARG A 109 -5.29 22.86 29.29
C ARG A 109 -4.71 22.66 30.68
#